data_AF-A0AA85IRL5-F1
#
_entry.id   AF-A0AA85IRL5-F1
#
_cell.length_a   1.000
_cell.length_b   1.000
_cell.length_c   1.000
_cell.angle_alpha   90.00
_cell.angle_beta   90.00
_cell.angle_gamma   90.00
#
_symmetry.space_group_name_H-M   'P 1'
#
loop_
_entity.id
_entity.type
_entity.pdbx_description
1 polymer ?
#
loop_
_entity_poly.entity_id
_entity_poly.type
_entity_poly.pdbx_seq_one_letter_code
_entity_poly.pdbx_strand_id
1 'polypeptide(L)'
;MSLEVINPMDKLTISDQIAQEKMSLNLLRQTNCKLEESIDILEDQLANIEDEDNEWKTRYLIQKEINDYYKRAFFYCDQQIPKAKAMQRIVNRAIRRGSKVSSYLDLDDESIQELEEYREYILRLCRELEARIEQEGKAYYWATEIRKRALIELNYTYIPAPVSKHPVEKKKEDEDGEKPIRRAQ
;
A
#
# COMPACT_ATOMS: atom_id res chain seq x y z
N MET A 1 50.18 9.60 73.32
CA MET A 1 49.30 10.18 72.29
C MET A 1 50.09 11.26 71.57
N SER A 2 50.88 10.86 70.57
CA SER A 2 51.59 11.78 69.70
C SER A 2 50.58 12.36 68.72
N LEU A 3 50.19 13.62 68.91
CA LEU A 3 49.56 14.38 67.84
C LEU A 3 50.59 14.45 66.71
N GLU A 4 50.36 13.66 65.65
CA GLU A 4 51.07 13.82 64.39
C GLU A 4 50.78 15.24 63.92
N VAL A 5 51.78 16.11 64.06
CA VAL A 5 51.76 17.46 63.52
C VAL A 5 51.81 17.28 62.01
N ILE A 6 50.63 17.22 61.39
CA ILE A 6 50.48 17.22 59.94
C ILE A 6 51.26 18.44 59.43
N ASN A 7 52.29 18.16 58.63
CA ASN A 7 53.14 19.18 58.04
C ASN A 7 52.24 20.19 57.29
N PRO A 8 52.35 21.50 57.55
CA PRO A 8 51.52 22.51 56.90
C PRO A 8 51.60 22.43 55.37
N MET A 9 52.72 21.94 54.81
CA MET A 9 52.82 21.68 53.38
C MET A 9 51.90 20.54 52.91
N ASP A 10 51.85 19.43 53.62
CA ASP A 10 50.99 18.30 53.25
C ASP A 10 49.51 18.69 53.33
N LYS A 11 49.16 19.52 54.34
CA LYS A 11 47.81 20.10 54.46
C LYS A 11 47.45 21.03 53.29
N LEU A 12 48.41 21.83 52.81
CA LEU A 12 48.23 22.70 51.65
C LEU A 12 48.03 21.87 50.37
N THR A 13 48.86 20.83 50.20
CA THR A 13 48.81 19.92 49.04
C THR A 13 47.47 19.18 48.96
N ILE A 14 46.96 18.69 50.09
CA ILE A 14 45.63 18.04 50.18
C ILE A 14 44.52 19.06 49.91
N SER A 15 44.65 20.30 50.39
CA SER A 15 43.68 21.36 50.10
C SER A 15 43.60 21.68 48.61
N ASP A 16 44.75 21.75 47.93
CA ASP A 16 44.82 21.99 46.48
C ASP A 16 44.22 20.82 45.68
N GLN A 17 44.48 19.58 46.10
CA GLN A 17 43.85 18.38 45.51
C GLN A 17 42.33 18.41 45.67
N ILE A 18 41.82 18.73 46.86
CA ILE A 18 40.38 18.86 47.12
C ILE A 18 39.77 19.98 46.25
N ALA A 19 40.48 21.10 46.05
CA ALA A 19 40.02 22.18 45.20
C ALA A 19 39.95 21.75 43.73
N GLN A 20 40.95 21.01 43.24
CA GLN A 20 40.99 20.46 41.89
C GLN A 20 39.87 19.44 41.66
N GLU A 21 39.63 18.53 42.61
CA GLU A 21 38.54 17.55 42.54
C GLU A 21 37.17 18.23 42.52
N LYS A 22 36.96 19.28 43.34
CA LYS A 22 35.73 20.08 43.31
C LYS A 22 35.50 20.76 41.96
N MET A 23 36.57 21.26 41.34
CA MET A 23 36.50 21.86 40.00
C MET A 23 36.14 20.81 38.95
N SER A 24 36.77 19.63 39.00
CA SER A 24 36.47 18.50 38.11
C SER A 24 35.02 18.01 38.27
N LEU A 25 34.54 17.88 39.51
CA LEU A 25 33.16 17.50 39.81
C LEU A 25 32.15 18.52 39.27
N ASN A 26 32.45 19.82 39.38
CA ASN A 26 31.59 20.86 38.85
C ASN A 26 31.52 20.81 37.32
N LEU A 27 32.67 20.63 36.66
CA LEU A 27 32.71 20.44 35.20
C LEU A 27 31.88 19.21 34.78
N LEU A 28 32.03 18.08 35.49
CA LEU A 28 31.28 16.87 35.19
C LEU A 28 29.77 17.05 35.35
N ARG A 29 29.33 17.80 36.36
CA ARG A 29 27.91 18.16 36.54
C ARG A 29 27.40 19.01 35.38
N GLN A 30 28.17 20.01 34.96
CA GLN A 30 27.79 20.86 33.82
C GLN A 30 27.73 20.06 32.51
N THR A 31 28.65 19.13 32.30
CA THR A 31 28.62 18.27 31.11
C THR A 31 27.42 17.31 31.16
N ASN A 32 27.10 16.76 32.33
CA ASN A 32 25.92 15.90 32.48
C ASN A 32 24.62 16.67 32.20
N CYS A 33 24.45 17.89 32.73
CA CYS A 33 23.26 18.70 32.41
C CYS A 33 23.16 18.97 30.90
N LYS A 34 24.26 19.29 30.22
CA LYS A 34 24.25 19.50 28.76
C LYS A 34 23.95 18.22 27.97
N LEU A 35 24.37 17.07 28.49
CA LEU A 35 24.05 15.77 27.90
C LEU A 35 22.58 15.44 28.09
N GLU A 36 22.01 15.71 29.26
CA GLU A 36 20.56 15.58 29.51
C GLU A 36 19.77 16.47 28.56
N GLU A 37 20.13 17.76 28.43
CA GLU A 37 19.51 18.68 27.46
C GLU A 37 19.65 18.17 26.02
N SER A 38 20.80 17.60 25.65
CA SER A 38 20.99 17.04 24.31
C SER A 38 20.15 15.78 24.08
N ILE A 39 19.97 14.95 25.11
CA ILE A 39 19.11 13.78 25.06
C ILE A 39 17.67 14.22 24.84
N ASP A 40 17.17 15.19 25.62
CA ASP A 40 15.80 15.72 25.48
C ASP A 40 15.56 16.25 24.05
N ILE A 41 16.50 17.02 23.50
CA ILE A 41 16.40 17.52 22.12
C ILE A 41 16.36 16.36 21.10
N LEU A 42 17.16 15.32 21.30
CA LEU A 42 17.19 14.17 20.40
C LEU A 42 15.92 13.32 20.50
N GLU A 43 15.36 13.18 21.70
CA GLU A 43 14.09 12.48 21.92
C GLU A 43 12.92 13.25 21.25
N ASP A 44 12.89 14.58 21.35
CA ASP A 44 11.92 15.42 20.65
C ASP A 44 12.08 15.31 19.12
N GLN A 45 13.31 15.30 18.60
CA GLN A 45 13.57 15.12 17.18
C GLN A 45 13.13 13.73 16.69
N LEU A 46 13.39 12.69 17.47
CA LEU A 46 12.97 11.33 17.16
C LEU A 46 11.44 11.22 17.09
N ALA A 47 10.73 11.80 18.07
CA ALA A 47 9.27 11.81 18.09
C ALA A 47 8.68 12.53 16.85
N ASN A 48 9.30 13.64 16.43
CA ASN A 48 8.86 14.35 15.22
C ASN A 48 9.13 13.56 13.93
N ILE A 49 10.22 12.79 13.85
CA ILE A 49 10.53 11.94 12.69
C ILE A 49 9.50 10.80 12.56
N GLU A 50 9.02 10.24 13.67
CA GLU A 50 7.97 9.21 13.65
C GLU A 50 6.64 9.72 13.06
N ASP A 51 6.34 11.01 13.20
CA ASP A 51 5.18 11.65 12.57
C ASP A 51 5.37 11.96 11.06
N GLU A 52 6.59 12.29 10.63
CA GLU A 52 6.90 12.52 9.19
C GLU A 52 6.73 11.25 8.32
N ASP A 53 6.93 10.06 8.89
CA ASP A 53 6.73 8.77 8.23
C ASP A 53 5.26 8.55 7.79
N ASN A 54 4.31 9.18 8.48
CA ASN A 54 2.90 9.15 8.11
C ASN A 54 2.57 10.16 6.99
N GLU A 55 3.23 11.33 6.95
CA GLU A 55 2.94 12.34 5.95
C GLU A 55 3.43 11.93 4.56
N TRP A 56 4.66 11.41 4.46
CA TRP A 56 5.22 11.00 3.16
C TRP A 56 4.51 9.78 2.59
N LYS A 57 4.14 8.83 3.46
CA LYS A 57 3.31 7.69 3.07
C LYS A 57 1.94 8.14 2.56
N THR A 58 1.29 9.08 3.24
CA THR A 58 0.01 9.64 2.81
C THR A 58 0.13 10.36 1.47
N ARG A 59 1.14 11.23 1.32
CA ARG A 59 1.44 11.91 0.04
C ARG A 59 1.70 10.92 -1.09
N TYR A 60 2.49 9.88 -0.84
CA TYR A 60 2.76 8.83 -1.82
C TYR A 60 1.48 8.12 -2.25
N LEU A 61 0.62 7.73 -1.30
CA LEU A 61 -0.63 7.03 -1.59
C LEU A 61 -1.59 7.90 -2.43
N ILE A 62 -1.74 9.18 -2.06
CA ILE A 62 -2.55 10.14 -2.83
C ILE A 62 -1.98 10.32 -4.24
N GLN A 63 -0.66 10.51 -4.37
CA GLN A 63 -0.02 10.69 -5.67
C GLN A 63 -0.18 9.45 -6.55
N LYS A 64 -0.10 8.26 -5.97
CA LYS A 64 -0.33 6.99 -6.66
C LYS A 64 -1.77 6.91 -7.18
N GLU A 65 -2.75 7.25 -6.35
CA GLU A 65 -4.17 7.25 -6.73
C GLU A 65 -4.46 8.24 -7.87
N ILE A 66 -3.93 9.46 -7.78
CA ILE A 66 -4.03 10.48 -8.82
C ILE A 66 -3.41 10.00 -10.13
N ASN A 67 -2.22 9.39 -10.07
CA ASN A 67 -1.55 8.84 -11.25
C ASN A 67 -2.36 7.73 -11.90
N ASP A 68 -3.00 6.86 -11.11
CA ASP A 68 -3.84 5.78 -11.63
C ASP A 68 -5.17 6.30 -12.22
N TYR A 69 -5.70 7.40 -11.68
CA TYR A 69 -6.80 8.13 -12.33
C TYR A 69 -6.38 8.67 -13.70
N TYR A 70 -5.24 9.37 -13.79
CA TYR A 70 -4.79 9.94 -15.06
C TYR A 70 -4.46 8.89 -16.11
N LYS A 71 -3.91 7.73 -15.73
CA LYS A 71 -3.71 6.61 -16.67
C LYS A 71 -5.02 6.14 -17.29
N ARG A 72 -6.07 5.98 -16.47
CA ARG A 72 -7.41 5.59 -16.96
C ARG A 72 -8.01 6.67 -17.86
N ALA A 73 -7.91 7.93 -17.48
CA ALA A 73 -8.40 9.06 -18.28
C ALA A 73 -7.66 9.17 -19.63
N PHE A 74 -6.35 8.99 -19.63
CA PHE A 74 -5.55 8.98 -20.85
C PHE A 74 -6.00 7.87 -21.81
N PHE A 75 -6.17 6.65 -21.29
CA PHE A 75 -6.64 5.52 -22.09
C PHE A 75 -8.04 5.76 -22.68
N TYR A 76 -8.95 6.36 -21.92
CA TYR A 76 -10.27 6.75 -22.42
C TYR A 76 -10.16 7.77 -23.58
N CYS A 77 -9.38 8.83 -23.38
CA CYS A 77 -9.17 9.85 -24.41
C CYS A 77 -8.52 9.26 -25.67
N ASP A 78 -7.53 8.39 -25.51
CA ASP A 78 -6.83 7.72 -26.62
C ASP A 78 -7.78 6.88 -27.49
N GLN A 79 -8.84 6.30 -26.90
CA GLN A 79 -9.88 5.59 -27.65
C GLN A 79 -10.89 6.49 -28.35
N GLN A 80 -11.25 7.63 -27.75
CA GLN A 80 -12.32 8.50 -28.26
C GLN A 80 -11.82 9.47 -29.35
N ILE A 81 -10.58 9.94 -29.26
CA ILE A 81 -9.99 10.85 -30.27
C ILE A 81 -10.01 10.25 -31.69
N PRO A 82 -9.66 8.98 -31.93
CA PRO A 82 -9.74 8.36 -33.25
C PRO A 82 -11.17 8.32 -33.82
N LYS A 83 -12.19 8.07 -32.98
CA LYS A 83 -13.60 8.03 -33.39
C LYS A 83 -14.09 9.40 -33.83
N ALA A 84 -13.80 10.43 -33.04
CA ALA A 84 -14.11 11.82 -33.40
C ALA A 84 -13.43 12.23 -34.72
N LYS A 85 -12.13 11.88 -34.89
CA LYS A 85 -11.40 12.11 -36.16
C LYS A 85 -12.00 11.34 -37.34
N ALA A 86 -12.58 10.16 -37.13
CA ALA A 86 -13.24 9.40 -38.18
C ALA A 86 -14.58 10.05 -38.58
N MET A 87 -15.37 10.49 -37.61
CA MET A 87 -16.64 11.21 -37.84
C MET A 87 -16.38 12.52 -38.60
N GLN A 88 -15.39 13.31 -38.18
CA GLN A 88 -15.02 14.55 -38.85
C GLN A 88 -14.61 14.33 -40.32
N ARG A 89 -13.94 13.21 -40.63
CA ARG A 89 -13.59 12.84 -42.02
C ARG A 89 -14.82 12.48 -42.86
N ILE A 90 -15.89 11.95 -42.26
CA ILE A 90 -17.15 11.65 -42.95
C ILE A 90 -17.89 12.96 -43.26
N VAL A 91 -18.05 13.82 -42.26
CA VAL A 91 -18.68 15.14 -42.39
C VAL A 91 -17.97 15.99 -43.46
N ASN A 92 -16.64 16.08 -43.40
CA ASN A 92 -15.86 16.83 -44.40
C ASN A 92 -16.00 16.27 -45.82
N ARG A 93 -16.24 14.96 -45.98
CA ARG A 93 -16.52 14.35 -47.29
C ARG A 93 -17.92 14.68 -47.79
N ALA A 94 -18.92 14.76 -46.92
CA ALA A 94 -20.29 15.15 -47.28
C ALA A 94 -20.35 16.61 -47.72
N ILE A 95 -19.70 17.51 -46.96
CA ILE A 95 -19.62 18.95 -47.27
C ILE A 95 -18.93 19.17 -48.63
N ARG A 96 -17.80 18.50 -48.90
CA ARG A 96 -17.08 18.62 -50.18
C ARG A 96 -17.90 18.19 -51.40
N ARG A 97 -18.92 17.34 -51.23
CA ARG A 97 -19.81 16.89 -52.31
C ARG A 97 -20.99 17.84 -52.57
N GLY A 98 -21.02 19.00 -51.91
CA GLY A 98 -22.10 19.98 -52.09
C GLY A 98 -23.45 19.55 -51.50
N SER A 99 -23.46 18.47 -50.70
CA SER A 99 -24.65 18.06 -49.95
C SER A 99 -24.83 19.01 -48.77
N LYS A 100 -25.96 19.71 -48.69
CA LYS A 100 -26.48 20.12 -47.39
C LYS A 100 -26.85 18.83 -46.67
N VAL A 101 -26.31 18.63 -45.49
CA VAL A 101 -26.77 17.54 -44.61
C VAL A 101 -28.12 17.99 -44.05
N SER A 102 -29.16 17.92 -44.88
CA SER A 102 -30.55 18.18 -44.48
C SER A 102 -31.16 16.84 -44.13
N SER A 103 -30.97 16.50 -42.87
CA SER A 103 -31.78 15.64 -42.00
C SER A 103 -32.37 14.33 -42.53
N TYR A 104 -32.05 13.26 -41.82
CA TYR A 104 -32.78 11.99 -41.78
C TYR A 104 -34.14 12.11 -41.04
N LEU A 105 -34.60 13.33 -40.72
CA LEU A 105 -35.73 13.63 -39.84
C LEU A 105 -36.68 14.65 -40.49
N ASP A 106 -37.93 14.31 -40.76
CA ASP A 106 -39.07 14.65 -39.88
C ASP A 106 -39.22 13.80 -38.58
N LEU A 107 -38.18 13.78 -37.75
CA LEU A 107 -38.35 13.83 -36.29
C LEU A 107 -37.74 15.19 -35.88
N ASP A 108 -37.60 15.50 -34.59
CA ASP A 108 -36.79 16.63 -34.11
C ASP A 108 -35.38 16.18 -33.65
N ASP A 109 -34.38 17.06 -33.69
CA ASP A 109 -32.96 16.72 -33.43
C ASP A 109 -32.73 16.02 -32.07
N GLU A 110 -33.55 16.33 -31.07
CA GLU A 110 -33.52 15.71 -29.73
C GLU A 110 -33.89 14.23 -29.79
N SER A 111 -34.95 13.90 -30.56
CA SER A 111 -35.36 12.52 -30.85
C SER A 111 -34.31 11.70 -31.63
N ILE A 112 -33.45 12.31 -32.47
CA ILE A 112 -32.32 11.56 -33.07
C ILE A 112 -31.33 11.15 -32.00
N GLN A 113 -30.93 12.11 -31.18
CA GLN A 113 -29.82 11.95 -30.26
C GLN A 113 -30.16 10.89 -29.22
N GLU A 114 -31.40 10.87 -28.72
CA GLU A 114 -31.87 9.81 -27.82
C GLU A 114 -31.82 8.42 -28.47
N LEU A 115 -32.24 8.30 -29.74
CA LEU A 115 -32.19 7.04 -30.47
C LEU A 115 -30.75 6.59 -30.78
N GLU A 116 -29.84 7.51 -31.06
CA GLU A 116 -28.42 7.22 -31.28
C GLU A 116 -27.71 6.80 -29.99
N GLU A 117 -27.96 7.48 -28.88
CA GLU A 117 -27.47 7.13 -27.54
C GLU A 117 -27.98 5.75 -27.09
N TYR A 118 -29.27 5.48 -27.30
CA TYR A 118 -29.87 4.18 -27.00
C TYR A 118 -29.27 3.06 -27.88
N ARG A 119 -29.06 3.34 -29.17
CA ARG A 119 -28.40 2.41 -30.09
C ARG A 119 -26.96 2.09 -29.66
N GLU A 120 -26.18 3.08 -29.24
CA GLU A 120 -24.79 2.86 -28.82
C GLU A 120 -24.70 2.15 -27.47
N TYR A 121 -25.63 2.43 -26.56
CA TYR A 121 -25.78 1.71 -25.30
C TYR A 121 -26.04 0.20 -25.53
N ILE A 122 -27.00 -0.14 -26.38
CA ILE A 122 -27.32 -1.54 -26.73
C ILE A 122 -26.12 -2.23 -27.38
N LEU A 123 -25.39 -1.56 -28.27
CA LEU A 123 -24.19 -2.12 -28.90
C LEU A 123 -23.04 -2.35 -27.91
N ARG A 124 -22.84 -1.46 -26.94
CA ARG A 124 -21.85 -1.66 -25.86
C ARG A 124 -22.23 -2.86 -25.00
N LEU A 125 -23.51 -2.97 -24.64
CA LEU A 125 -24.01 -4.09 -23.84
C LEU A 125 -23.82 -5.43 -24.54
N CYS A 126 -24.12 -5.52 -25.85
CA CYS A 126 -23.88 -6.73 -26.63
C CYS A 126 -22.39 -7.13 -26.61
N ARG A 127 -21.48 -6.18 -26.78
CA ARG A 127 -20.03 -6.47 -26.76
C ARG A 127 -19.51 -6.88 -25.38
N GLU A 128 -20.05 -6.27 -24.33
CA GLU A 128 -19.72 -6.62 -22.95
C GLU A 128 -20.15 -8.07 -22.64
N LEU A 129 -21.35 -8.45 -23.09
CA LEU A 129 -21.85 -9.83 -22.96
C LEU A 129 -21.01 -10.82 -23.78
N GLU A 130 -20.65 -10.47 -25.02
CA GLU A 130 -19.78 -11.29 -25.86
C GLU A 130 -18.39 -11.50 -25.22
N ALA A 131 -17.78 -10.44 -24.68
CA ALA A 131 -16.47 -10.53 -24.03
C ALA A 131 -16.53 -11.35 -22.74
N ARG A 132 -17.63 -11.24 -22.00
CA ARG A 132 -17.84 -12.04 -20.79
C ARG A 132 -17.93 -13.53 -21.11
N ILE A 133 -18.70 -13.90 -22.15
CA ILE A 133 -18.79 -15.28 -22.65
C ILE A 133 -17.41 -15.80 -23.05
N GLU A 134 -16.60 -14.98 -23.73
CA GLU A 134 -15.25 -15.37 -24.14
C GLU A 134 -14.29 -15.54 -22.94
N GLN A 135 -14.36 -14.64 -21.96
CA GLN A 135 -13.54 -14.73 -20.75
C GLN A 135 -13.92 -15.97 -19.91
N GLU A 136 -15.21 -16.25 -19.75
CA GLU A 136 -15.70 -17.46 -19.07
C GLU A 136 -15.21 -18.73 -19.79
N GLY A 137 -15.22 -18.73 -21.13
CA GLY A 137 -14.64 -19.82 -21.93
C GLY A 137 -13.13 -20.02 -21.71
N LYS A 138 -12.34 -18.94 -21.65
CA LYS A 138 -10.88 -19.02 -21.41
C LYS A 138 -10.55 -19.46 -19.99
N ALA A 139 -11.28 -18.96 -19.00
CA ALA A 139 -11.10 -19.34 -17.61
C ALA A 139 -11.39 -20.84 -17.41
N TYR A 140 -12.46 -21.35 -18.04
CA TYR A 140 -12.79 -22.77 -18.06
C TYR A 140 -11.67 -23.63 -18.66
N TYR A 141 -11.07 -23.18 -19.78
CA TYR A 141 -9.94 -23.86 -20.40
C TYR A 141 -8.69 -23.88 -19.52
N TRP A 142 -8.29 -22.73 -18.96
CA TRP A 142 -7.10 -22.64 -18.10
C TRP A 142 -7.24 -23.43 -16.81
N ALA A 143 -8.39 -23.36 -16.14
CA ALA A 143 -8.67 -24.17 -14.96
C ALA A 143 -8.55 -25.67 -15.30
N THR A 144 -9.01 -26.07 -16.49
CA THR A 144 -8.86 -27.44 -17.00
C THR A 144 -7.40 -27.83 -17.22
N GLU A 145 -6.57 -26.95 -17.79
CA GLU A 145 -5.14 -27.22 -18.04
C GLU A 145 -4.29 -27.25 -16.75
N ILE A 146 -4.53 -26.35 -15.80
CA ILE A 146 -3.87 -26.38 -14.48
C ILE A 146 -4.26 -27.66 -13.75
N ARG A 147 -5.55 -28.04 -13.76
CA ARG A 147 -6.02 -29.30 -13.17
C ARG A 147 -5.30 -30.50 -13.79
N LYS A 148 -5.11 -30.52 -15.11
CA LYS A 148 -4.33 -31.58 -15.79
C LYS A 148 -2.86 -31.59 -15.33
N ARG A 149 -2.20 -30.43 -15.28
CA ARG A 149 -0.78 -30.34 -14.87
C ARG A 149 -0.57 -30.71 -13.41
N ALA A 150 -1.44 -30.26 -12.50
CA ALA A 150 -1.39 -30.65 -11.09
C ALA A 150 -1.56 -32.16 -10.90
N LEU A 151 -2.46 -32.79 -11.66
CA LEU A 151 -2.60 -34.25 -11.68
C LEU A 151 -1.32 -34.94 -12.17
N ILE A 152 -0.64 -34.36 -13.15
CA ILE A 152 0.62 -34.88 -13.67
C ILE A 152 1.75 -34.71 -12.65
N GLU A 153 1.94 -33.53 -12.08
CA GLU A 153 2.97 -33.25 -11.06
C GLU A 153 2.75 -34.05 -9.79
N LEU A 154 1.50 -34.22 -9.33
CA LEU A 154 1.18 -35.13 -8.23
C LEU A 154 1.67 -36.55 -8.53
N ASN A 155 1.44 -37.05 -9.76
CA ASN A 155 1.91 -38.37 -10.15
C ASN A 155 3.45 -38.49 -10.22
N TYR A 156 4.18 -37.41 -10.54
CA TYR A 156 5.65 -37.41 -10.65
C TYR A 156 6.39 -37.05 -9.35
N THR A 157 5.81 -36.22 -8.49
CA THR A 157 6.41 -35.78 -7.20
C THR A 157 5.97 -36.63 -6.02
N TYR A 158 5.10 -37.61 -6.26
CA TYR A 158 4.75 -38.61 -5.27
C TYR A 158 5.99 -39.45 -4.91
N ILE A 159 6.71 -38.96 -3.90
CA ILE A 159 7.67 -39.72 -3.13
C ILE A 159 6.88 -40.18 -1.89
N PRO A 160 6.59 -41.48 -1.75
CA PRO A 160 6.10 -41.99 -0.47
C PRO A 160 7.10 -41.57 0.60
N ALA A 161 6.69 -40.80 1.59
CA ALA A 161 7.60 -40.33 2.63
C ALA A 161 8.32 -41.53 3.28
N PRO A 162 9.65 -41.48 3.48
CA PRO A 162 10.33 -42.50 4.26
C PRO A 162 9.78 -42.43 5.68
N VAL A 163 9.28 -43.57 6.16
CA VAL A 163 8.65 -43.71 7.47
C VAL A 163 9.74 -43.51 8.54
N SER A 164 10.02 -42.26 8.93
CA SER A 164 10.85 -41.97 10.10
C SER A 164 10.05 -42.34 11.33
N LYS A 165 10.43 -43.47 11.92
CA LYS A 165 9.88 -44.02 13.15
C LYS A 165 10.38 -43.20 14.34
N HIS A 166 9.78 -42.04 14.62
CA HIS A 166 9.78 -41.54 16.00
C HIS A 166 8.38 -41.03 16.38
N PRO A 167 7.75 -41.62 17.41
CA PRO A 167 6.40 -41.25 17.79
C PRO A 167 6.41 -39.90 18.49
N VAL A 168 5.59 -38.96 18.01
CA VAL A 168 5.25 -37.75 18.74
C VAL A 168 4.35 -38.15 19.92
N GLU A 169 4.88 -38.05 21.13
CA GLU A 169 4.09 -38.20 22.35
C GLU A 169 3.09 -37.05 22.45
N LYS A 170 1.80 -37.39 22.42
CA LYS A 170 0.69 -36.48 22.71
C LYS A 170 0.75 -36.10 24.20
N LYS A 171 1.00 -34.82 24.51
CA LYS A 171 0.64 -34.27 25.81
C LYS A 171 -0.88 -34.16 25.89
N LYS A 172 -1.44 -34.73 26.95
CA LYS A 172 -2.86 -34.69 27.29
C LYS A 172 -3.22 -33.28 27.74
N GLU A 173 -4.23 -32.69 27.12
CA GLU A 173 -4.99 -31.59 27.70
C GLU A 173 -6.06 -32.22 28.60
N ASP A 174 -5.94 -32.00 29.91
CA ASP A 174 -6.96 -32.36 30.90
C ASP A 174 -8.00 -31.24 31.00
N GLU A 175 -9.23 -31.69 31.26
CA GLU A 175 -10.52 -31.02 31.20
C GLU A 175 -10.70 -29.88 32.20
N ASP A 176 -11.42 -28.83 31.77
CA ASP A 176 -12.54 -28.18 32.47
C ASP A 176 -12.89 -26.91 31.64
N GLY A 177 -14.09 -26.62 31.17
CA GLY A 177 -15.42 -27.05 31.59
C GLY A 177 -16.35 -25.84 31.71
N GLU A 178 -16.51 -25.00 30.67
CA GLU A 178 -17.58 -23.98 30.65
C GLU A 178 -18.30 -23.92 29.29
N LYS A 179 -19.61 -24.20 29.34
CA LYS A 179 -20.53 -24.36 28.19
C LYS A 179 -21.02 -23.01 27.64
N PRO A 180 -21.46 -22.96 26.36
CA PRO A 180 -21.81 -21.72 25.68
C PRO A 180 -23.26 -21.26 25.97
N ILE A 181 -23.43 -19.96 26.21
CA ILE A 181 -24.74 -19.30 26.30
C ILE A 181 -25.30 -19.12 24.88
N ARG A 182 -26.34 -19.89 24.52
CA ARG A 182 -27.20 -19.61 23.36
C ARG A 182 -28.45 -18.87 23.84
N ARG A 183 -28.62 -17.62 23.44
CA ARG A 183 -29.90 -16.89 23.52
C ARG A 183 -30.75 -17.26 22.30
N ALA A 184 -31.97 -17.72 22.54
CA ALA A 184 -33.04 -17.75 21.54
C ALA A 184 -34.41 -17.68 22.25
N GLN A 185 -34.96 -16.47 22.35
CA GLN A 185 -36.35 -16.03 22.11
C GLN A 185 -36.54 -14.65 22.73
#